data_AF-A0A4Q3RG55-F1
#
_entry.id   AF-A0A4Q3RG55-F1
#
_cell.length_a   1.000
_cell.length_b   1.000
_cell.length_c   1.000
_cell.angle_alpha   90.00
_cell.angle_beta   90.00
_cell.angle_gamma   90.00
#
_symmetry.space_group_name_H-M   'P 1'
#
loop_
_entity.id
_entity.type
_entity.pdbx_description
1 polymer ?
#
loop_
_entity_poly.entity_id
_entity_poly.type
_entity_poly.pdbx_seq_one_letter_code
_entity_poly.pdbx_strand_id
1 'polypeptide(L)'
;MRLKLILSLLAVALLVLACFLPWMTIESKAITITGLDTTGTDYGKPAYFHFLWSGIYLLFVLINKVWSKRTAVVVAAFNIAWAARNFLLVPVCQMGECPVRKIGLYLVLVSSLAMFITPLLSEGKKS
;
A
#
# COMPACT_ATOMS: atom_id res chain seq x y z
N MET A 1 -21.59 -7.58 -9.02
CA MET A 1 -20.40 -8.45 -8.83
C MET A 1 -19.16 -7.89 -9.51
N ARG A 2 -19.21 -7.54 -10.81
CA ARG A 2 -18.03 -7.12 -11.60
C ARG A 2 -17.36 -5.81 -11.15
N LEU A 3 -18.13 -4.77 -10.81
CA LEU A 3 -17.57 -3.46 -10.42
C LEU A 3 -16.63 -3.52 -9.20
N LYS A 4 -17.01 -4.28 -8.17
CA LYS A 4 -16.25 -4.41 -6.91
C LYS A 4 -14.88 -5.06 -7.15
N LEU A 5 -14.88 -6.11 -7.96
CA LEU A 5 -13.67 -6.81 -8.37
C LEU A 5 -12.75 -5.88 -9.17
N ILE A 6 -13.29 -5.15 -10.14
CA ILE A 6 -12.53 -4.20 -10.96
C ILE A 6 -11.91 -3.11 -10.08
N LEU A 7 -12.67 -2.49 -9.18
CA LEU A 7 -12.15 -1.47 -8.27
C LEU A 7 -11.07 -2.01 -7.33
N SER A 8 -11.25 -3.24 -6.83
CA SER A 8 -10.26 -3.90 -5.96
C SER A 8 -8.97 -4.23 -6.72
N LEU A 9 -9.09 -4.72 -7.96
CA LEU A 9 -7.95 -5.00 -8.84
C LEU A 9 -7.20 -3.72 -9.20
N LEU A 10 -7.92 -2.65 -9.53
CA LEU A 10 -7.32 -1.34 -9.80
C LEU A 10 -6.59 -0.78 -8.58
N ALA A 11 -7.18 -0.89 -7.39
CA ALA A 11 -6.53 -0.44 -6.15
C ALA A 11 -5.25 -1.23 -5.84
N VAL A 12 -5.28 -2.55 -6.02
CA VAL A 12 -4.10 -3.41 -5.84
C VAL A 12 -3.05 -3.14 -6.91
N ALA A 13 -3.43 -2.99 -8.18
CA ALA A 13 -2.50 -2.66 -9.25
C ALA A 13 -1.82 -1.32 -9.00
N LEU A 14 -2.58 -0.30 -8.57
CA LEU A 14 -2.03 1.00 -8.19
C LEU A 14 -1.05 0.90 -7.02
N LEU A 15 -1.37 0.12 -5.98
CA LEU A 15 -0.46 -0.12 -4.85
C LEU A 15 0.84 -0.77 -5.33
N VAL A 16 0.74 -1.81 -6.17
CA VAL A 16 1.90 -2.54 -6.69
C VAL A 16 2.78 -1.61 -7.51
N LEU A 17 2.21 -0.85 -8.44
CA LEU A 17 2.96 0.14 -9.23
C LEU A 17 3.60 1.21 -8.35
N ALA A 18 2.91 1.66 -7.30
CA ALA A 18 3.44 2.64 -6.35
C ALA A 18 4.65 2.12 -5.55
N CYS A 19 4.79 0.80 -5.36
CA CYS A 19 5.98 0.20 -4.74
C CYS A 19 7.25 0.31 -5.61
N PHE A 20 7.11 0.40 -6.93
CA PHE A 20 8.24 0.59 -7.86
C PHE A 20 8.60 2.07 -8.06
N LEU A 21 7.71 2.98 -7.69
CA LEU A 21 7.96 4.42 -7.80
C LEU A 21 8.91 4.90 -6.69
N PRO A 22 9.59 6.04 -6.90
CA PRO A 22 10.41 6.65 -5.86
C PRO A 22 9.54 7.06 -4.68
N TRP A 23 9.92 6.58 -3.48
CA TRP A 23 9.28 6.90 -2.22
C TRP A 23 9.92 8.13 -1.59
N MET A 24 11.24 8.22 -1.67
CA MET A 24 11.99 9.39 -1.23
C MET A 24 13.36 9.49 -1.88
N THR A 25 13.96 10.67 -1.83
CA THR A 25 15.36 10.90 -2.24
C THR A 25 16.16 11.46 -1.07
N ILE A 26 17.41 11.00 -0.94
CA ILE A 26 18.41 11.58 -0.04
C ILE A 26 19.37 12.38 -0.91
N GLU A 27 19.21 13.70 -0.94
CA GLU A 27 19.96 14.59 -1.85
C GLU A 27 21.48 14.51 -1.60
N SER A 28 21.91 14.46 -0.33
CA SER A 28 23.33 14.40 0.04
C SER A 28 24.07 13.14 -0.39
N LYS A 29 23.35 12.04 -0.66
CA LYS A 29 23.93 10.79 -1.20
C LYS A 29 23.53 10.52 -2.65
N ALA A 30 22.69 11.36 -3.25
CA ALA A 30 22.04 11.13 -4.54
C ALA A 30 21.36 9.75 -4.66
N ILE A 31 20.86 9.20 -3.55
CA ILE A 31 20.19 7.88 -3.52
C ILE A 31 18.69 8.08 -3.62
N THR A 32 18.07 7.39 -4.57
CA THR A 32 16.62 7.30 -4.69
C THR A 32 16.15 5.98 -4.11
N ILE A 33 15.28 6.07 -3.11
CA ILE A 33 14.74 4.90 -2.41
C ILE A 33 13.35 4.61 -2.96
N THR A 34 13.13 3.34 -3.31
CA THR A 34 11.83 2.80 -3.72
C THR A 34 11.34 1.82 -2.66
N GLY A 35 10.12 1.29 -2.81
CA GLY A 35 9.63 0.25 -1.90
C GLY A 35 10.41 -1.07 -1.98
N LEU A 36 11.10 -1.32 -3.11
CA LEU A 36 11.82 -2.56 -3.40
C LEU A 36 13.32 -2.43 -3.19
N ASP A 37 13.86 -1.28 -3.54
CA ASP A 37 15.28 -0.95 -3.45
C ASP A 37 15.48 0.17 -2.44
N THR A 38 16.07 -0.20 -1.31
CA THR A 38 16.45 0.67 -0.20
C THR A 38 17.95 0.65 0.03
N THR A 39 18.74 0.40 -1.02
CA THR A 39 20.20 0.25 -0.95
C THR A 39 20.83 1.42 -0.17
N GLY A 40 21.68 1.09 0.81
CA GLY A 40 22.33 2.08 1.68
C GLY A 40 21.53 2.51 2.92
N THR A 41 20.41 1.85 3.22
CA THR A 41 19.61 2.07 4.44
C THR A 41 19.19 0.76 5.13
N ASP A 42 18.94 0.83 6.44
CA ASP A 42 18.49 -0.32 7.25
C ASP A 42 16.97 -0.55 7.20
N TYR A 43 16.25 0.08 6.26
CA TYR A 43 14.79 -0.04 6.16
C TYR A 43 14.30 -1.39 5.61
N GLY A 44 15.22 -2.24 5.12
CA GLY A 44 14.88 -3.50 4.46
C GLY A 44 14.02 -3.26 3.21
N LYS A 45 13.26 -4.25 2.74
CA LYS A 45 12.45 -4.11 1.52
C LYS A 45 10.95 -3.95 1.85
N PRO A 46 10.45 -2.73 2.13
CA PRO A 46 9.11 -2.52 2.68
C PRO A 46 7.96 -2.92 1.74
N ALA A 47 8.20 -3.00 0.42
CA ALA A 47 7.18 -3.41 -0.56
C ALA A 47 6.69 -4.86 -0.40
N TYR A 48 7.51 -5.76 0.15
CA TYR A 48 7.12 -7.19 0.25
C TYR A 48 5.91 -7.41 1.14
N PHE A 49 5.78 -6.66 2.24
CA PHE A 49 4.61 -6.72 3.09
C PHE A 49 3.35 -6.19 2.38
N HIS A 50 3.48 -5.14 1.55
CA HIS A 50 2.38 -4.69 0.71
C HIS A 50 1.93 -5.77 -0.28
N PHE A 51 2.89 -6.48 -0.90
CA PHE A 51 2.56 -7.59 -1.80
C PHE A 51 1.88 -8.74 -1.08
N LEU A 52 2.38 -9.16 0.08
CA LEU A 52 1.77 -10.19 0.91
C LEU A 52 0.31 -9.87 1.24
N TRP A 53 0.06 -8.67 1.79
CA TRP A 53 -1.29 -8.26 2.18
C TRP A 53 -2.20 -8.09 0.96
N SER A 54 -1.70 -7.55 -0.15
CA SER A 54 -2.46 -7.43 -1.40
C SER A 54 -2.84 -8.78 -2.01
N GLY A 55 -1.96 -9.78 -1.93
CA GLY A 55 -2.22 -11.13 -2.39
C GLY A 55 -3.33 -11.79 -1.57
N ILE A 56 -3.21 -11.74 -0.25
CA ILE A 56 -4.24 -12.26 0.67
C ILE A 56 -5.58 -11.54 0.46
N TYR A 57 -5.54 -10.21 0.28
CA TYR A 57 -6.73 -9.41 -0.01
C TYR A 57 -7.44 -9.87 -1.29
N LEU A 58 -6.71 -10.05 -2.40
CA LEU A 58 -7.28 -10.51 -3.67
C LEU A 58 -7.90 -11.90 -3.55
N LEU A 59 -7.27 -12.83 -2.84
CA LEU A 59 -7.83 -14.16 -2.58
C LEU A 59 -9.21 -14.06 -1.91
N PHE A 60 -9.34 -13.22 -0.89
CA PHE A 60 -10.62 -13.02 -0.20
C PHE A 60 -11.66 -12.27 -1.04
N VAL A 61 -11.25 -11.33 -1.89
CA VAL A 61 -12.17 -10.65 -2.81
C VAL A 61 -12.74 -11.62 -3.86
N LEU A 62 -11.95 -12.60 -4.32
CA LEU A 62 -12.37 -13.60 -5.31
C LEU A 62 -13.39 -14.62 -4.76
N ILE A 63 -13.28 -15.03 -3.50
CA ILE A 63 -14.18 -16.04 -2.88
C ILE A 63 -15.63 -15.54 -2.76
N ASN A 64 -15.86 -14.22 -2.71
CA ASN A 64 -17.19 -13.56 -2.71
C ASN A 64 -18.21 -14.10 -1.68
N LYS A 65 -17.75 -14.64 -0.54
CA LYS A 65 -18.59 -14.99 0.62
C LYS A 65 -18.67 -13.83 1.62
N VAL A 66 -19.72 -13.77 2.43
CA VAL A 66 -19.92 -12.69 3.44
C VAL A 66 -18.75 -12.62 4.42
N TRP A 67 -18.31 -13.76 4.94
CA TRP A 67 -17.12 -13.84 5.81
C TRP A 67 -15.85 -13.34 5.11
N SER A 68 -15.68 -13.68 3.83
CA SER A 68 -14.53 -13.29 3.00
C SER A 68 -14.40 -11.77 2.83
N LYS A 69 -15.54 -11.06 2.75
CA LYS A 69 -15.52 -9.60 2.70
C LYS A 69 -15.04 -8.98 4.01
N ARG A 70 -15.47 -9.54 5.15
CA ARG A 70 -15.05 -9.07 6.47
C ARG A 70 -13.55 -9.29 6.68
N THR A 71 -13.02 -10.45 6.29
CA THR A 71 -11.58 -10.71 6.34
C THR A 71 -10.80 -9.84 5.37
N ALA A 72 -11.31 -9.56 4.17
CA ALA A 72 -10.66 -8.63 3.23
C ALA A 72 -10.49 -7.22 3.82
N VAL A 73 -11.50 -6.70 4.52
CA VAL A 73 -11.41 -5.39 5.22
C VAL A 73 -10.33 -5.41 6.30
N VAL A 74 -10.25 -6.48 7.10
CA VAL A 74 -9.21 -6.65 8.13
C VAL A 74 -7.81 -6.69 7.50
N VAL A 75 -7.64 -7.45 6.42
CA VAL A 75 -6.37 -7.53 5.67
C VAL A 75 -5.97 -6.16 5.09
N ALA A 76 -6.94 -5.42 4.54
CA ALA A 76 -6.69 -4.07 4.06
C ALA A 76 -6.30 -3.11 5.20
N ALA A 77 -6.86 -3.27 6.40
CA ALA A 77 -6.47 -2.48 7.58
C ALA A 77 -5.01 -2.74 8.00
N PHE A 78 -4.55 -4.00 7.97
CA PHE A 78 -3.13 -4.32 8.18
C PHE A 78 -2.23 -3.68 7.12
N ASN A 79 -2.67 -3.68 5.86
CA ASN A 79 -1.94 -3.02 4.78
C ASN A 79 -1.86 -1.49 4.99
N ILE A 80 -2.93 -0.85 5.45
CA ILE A 80 -2.93 0.57 5.83
C ILE A 80 -2.00 0.83 7.00
N ALA A 81 -2.03 0.00 8.05
CA ALA A 81 -1.15 0.16 9.20
C ALA A 81 0.33 0.09 8.78
N TRP A 82 0.66 -0.84 7.87
CA TRP A 82 1.99 -0.91 7.27
C TRP A 82 2.31 0.32 6.40
N ALA A 83 1.37 0.78 5.56
CA ALA A 83 1.54 1.99 4.77
C ALA A 83 1.79 3.23 5.65
N ALA A 84 1.02 3.39 6.72
CA ALA A 84 1.15 4.48 7.67
C ALA A 84 2.49 4.44 8.40
N ARG A 85 2.93 3.25 8.85
CA ARG A 85 4.27 3.05 9.40
C ARG A 85 5.34 3.54 8.42
N ASN A 86 5.28 3.10 7.16
CA ASN A 86 6.27 3.52 6.15
C ASN A 86 6.19 5.01 5.86
N PHE A 87 4.99 5.57 5.76
CA PHE A 87 4.78 7.00 5.53
C PHE A 87 5.38 7.88 6.64
N LEU A 88 5.34 7.39 7.88
CA LEU A 88 5.90 8.09 9.04
C LEU A 88 7.38 7.84 9.24
N LEU A 89 7.85 6.59 9.16
CA LEU A 89 9.22 6.20 9.52
C LEU A 89 10.24 6.40 8.39
N VAL A 90 9.88 6.10 7.14
CA VAL A 90 10.82 6.16 6.00
C VAL A 90 11.38 7.58 5.82
N PRO A 91 10.57 8.66 5.85
CA PRO A 91 11.08 10.01 5.67
C PRO A 91 11.52 10.70 6.96
N VAL A 92 11.84 9.97 8.04
CA VAL A 92 12.37 10.58 9.28
C VAL A 92 13.78 11.08 9.01
N CYS A 93 14.07 12.30 9.49
CA CYS A 93 15.42 12.84 9.42
C CYS A 93 16.34 12.04 10.35
N GLN A 94 17.46 11.55 9.82
CA GLN A 94 18.47 10.85 10.59
C GLN A 94 19.82 11.51 10.37
N MET A 95 20.60 11.65 11.44
CA MET A 95 21.96 12.23 11.38
C MET A 95 22.01 13.64 10.75
N GLY A 96 20.95 14.46 10.92
CA GLY A 96 20.88 15.82 10.38
C GLY A 96 20.47 15.91 8.90
N GLU A 97 20.23 14.77 8.23
CA GLU A 97 19.79 14.70 6.83
C GLU A 97 18.29 14.40 6.76
N CYS A 98 17.53 15.26 6.07
CA CYS A 98 16.10 15.12 5.90
C CYS A 98 15.75 14.66 4.48
N PRO A 99 15.19 13.45 4.30
CA PRO A 99 14.83 12.95 2.99
C PRO A 99 13.60 13.65 2.42
N VAL A 100 13.59 13.84 1.10
CA VAL A 100 12.47 14.47 0.38
C VAL A 100 11.47 13.40 -0.03
N ARG A 101 10.23 13.51 0.49
CA ARG A 101 9.13 12.61 0.12
C ARG A 101 8.78 12.76 -1.36
N LYS A 102 8.59 11.64 -2.04
CA LYS A 102 8.18 11.57 -3.45
C LYS A 102 6.81 10.94 -3.59
N ILE A 103 6.26 11.02 -4.80
CA ILE A 103 4.88 10.64 -5.09
C ILE A 103 4.55 9.18 -4.75
N GLY A 104 5.52 8.25 -4.85
CA GLY A 104 5.30 6.83 -4.59
C GLY A 104 4.78 6.57 -3.17
N LEU A 105 5.32 7.29 -2.18
CA LEU A 105 4.92 7.13 -0.77
C LEU A 105 3.45 7.54 -0.55
N TYR A 106 3.02 8.63 -1.18
CA TYR A 106 1.63 9.10 -1.13
C TYR A 106 0.68 8.13 -1.84
N LEU A 107 1.09 7.63 -3.01
CA LEU A 107 0.30 6.66 -3.78
C LEU A 107 0.11 5.35 -3.02
N VAL A 108 1.13 4.86 -2.31
CA VAL A 108 1.03 3.66 -1.46
C VAL A 108 -0.02 3.86 -0.35
N LEU A 109 -0.02 5.03 0.30
CA LEU A 109 -1.00 5.34 1.34
C LEU A 109 -2.42 5.42 0.78
N VAL A 110 -2.61 6.17 -0.32
CA VAL A 110 -3.92 6.37 -0.97
C VAL A 110 -4.48 5.06 -1.51
N SER A 111 -3.65 4.25 -2.17
CA SER A 111 -4.07 2.93 -2.68
C SER A 111 -4.42 1.96 -1.56
N SER A 112 -3.69 1.99 -0.43
CA SER A 112 -4.03 1.19 0.76
C SER A 112 -5.38 1.59 1.36
N LEU A 113 -5.69 2.90 1.41
CA LEU A 113 -7.01 3.39 1.82
C LEU A 113 -8.10 2.97 0.82
N ALA A 114 -7.83 3.04 -0.48
CA ALA A 114 -8.76 2.57 -1.51
C ALA A 114 -9.07 1.07 -1.38
N MET A 115 -8.07 0.23 -1.08
CA MET A 115 -8.28 -1.19 -0.80
C MET A 115 -9.19 -1.44 0.41
N PHE A 116 -9.18 -0.56 1.41
CA PHE A 116 -10.07 -0.68 2.57
C PHE A 116 -11.49 -0.20 2.29
N ILE A 117 -11.66 0.84 1.46
CA ILE A 117 -12.98 1.42 1.14
C ILE A 117 -13.74 0.55 0.12
N THR A 118 -13.05 -0.08 -0.84
CA THR A 118 -13.69 -0.81 -1.93
C THR A 118 -14.60 -1.98 -1.49
N PRO A 119 -14.26 -2.79 -0.46
CA PRO A 119 -15.17 -3.79 0.09
C PRO A 119 -16.34 -3.20 0.87
N LEU A 120 -16.24 -1.96 1.39
CA LEU A 120 -17.29 -1.30 2.18
C LEU A 120 -18.36 -0.67 1.30
N LEU A 121 -17.96 -0.02 0.20
CA LEU A 121 -18.88 0.61 -0.76
C LEU A 121 -19.87 -0.40 -1.38
N SER A 122 -19.53 -1.68 -1.29
CA SER A 122 -20.36 -2.82 -1.69
C SER A 122 -21.70 -2.97 -1.01
N GLU A 123 -21.79 -2.59 0.26
CA GLU A 123 -22.94 -2.87 1.13
C GLU A 123 -24.06 -1.84 0.92
N GLY A 124 -23.71 -0.67 0.36
CA GLY A 124 -24.62 0.47 0.16
C GLY A 124 -25.64 0.33 -0.99
N LYS A 125 -25.62 -0.76 -1.77
CA LYS A 125 -26.67 -1.06 -2.75
C LYS A 125 -27.45 -2.31 -2.32
N LYS A 126 -28.41 -2.12 -1.41
CA LYS A 126 -29.62 -2.94 -1.37
C LYS A 126 -30.56 -2.38 -2.44
N SER A 127 -30.72 -3.11 -3.53
CA SER A 127 -31.89 -3.01 -4.42
C SER A 127 -32.38 -4.40 -4.69
#